data_AF-A0A960EL19-F1
#
_entry.id   AF-A0A960EL19-F1
#
_cell.length_a   1.000
_cell.length_b   1.000
_cell.length_c   1.000
_cell.angle_alpha   90.00
_cell.angle_beta   90.00
_cell.angle_gamma   90.00
#
_symmetry.space_group_name_H-M   'P 1'
#
loop_
_entity.id
_entity.type
_entity.pdbx_description
1 polymer ?
#
loop_
_entity_poly.entity_id
_entity_poly.type
_entity_poly.pdbx_seq_one_letter_code
_entity_poly.pdbx_strand_id
1 'polypeptide(L)'
;MSNAVPDRLSDRVIPYLMIDGAADAIAFYIRAFSATPVYSLDLPNGAIAHAEIEVFGAPVYLADAPDQMPGDAANPNKLGGTSVILHLYVPDVDEAVAQAAGAGATVAREPADQFYGDRAAVVIDPFGHHWSLHTRIKDLTPQEMTVAMAEMMAEMDANGS
;
A
#
# COMPACT_ATOMS: atom_id res chain seq x y z
N MET A 1 17.09 -12.31 28.79
CA MET A 1 15.77 -11.65 28.75
C MET A 1 15.40 -11.55 27.29
N SER A 2 14.28 -12.15 26.88
CA SER A 2 13.78 -11.97 25.51
C SER A 2 13.40 -10.50 25.35
N ASN A 3 13.86 -9.85 24.28
CA ASN A 3 13.35 -8.53 23.93
C ASN A 3 11.86 -8.69 23.62
N ALA A 4 11.00 -8.00 24.36
CA ALA A 4 9.54 -8.15 24.24
C ALA A 4 9.02 -7.56 22.93
N VAL A 5 9.77 -6.61 22.34
CA VAL A 5 9.48 -6.00 21.04
C VAL A 5 10.69 -6.22 20.14
N PRO A 6 10.57 -6.95 19.03
CA PRO A 6 11.67 -7.11 18.10
C PRO A 6 12.10 -5.75 17.51
N ASP A 7 13.40 -5.45 17.47
CA ASP A 7 13.93 -4.15 17.01
C ASP A 7 13.50 -3.81 15.57
N ARG A 8 13.33 -4.81 14.71
CA ARG A 8 12.81 -4.63 13.33
C ARG A 8 11.39 -4.07 13.32
N LEU A 9 10.60 -4.39 14.35
CA LEU A 9 9.15 -4.16 14.42
C LEU A 9 8.77 -3.04 15.41
N SER A 10 9.72 -2.52 16.18
CA SER A 10 9.46 -1.42 17.11
C SER A 10 8.98 -0.18 16.37
N ASP A 11 7.97 0.51 16.94
CA ASP A 11 7.39 1.76 16.42
C ASP A 11 6.73 1.63 15.04
N ARG A 12 6.26 0.44 14.67
CA ARG A 12 5.56 0.18 13.41
C ARG A 12 4.12 -0.26 13.63
N VAL A 13 3.22 0.22 12.78
CA VAL A 13 1.93 -0.43 12.50
C VAL A 13 2.11 -1.21 11.22
N ILE A 14 1.96 -2.53 11.30
CA ILE A 14 2.24 -3.43 10.18
C ILE A 14 0.91 -3.85 9.55
N PRO A 15 0.66 -3.52 8.27
CA PRO A 15 -0.53 -3.98 7.60
C PRO A 15 -0.48 -5.50 7.44
N TYR A 16 -1.62 -6.14 7.68
CA TYR A 16 -1.79 -7.56 7.45
C TYR A 16 -2.83 -7.74 6.34
N LEU A 17 -2.35 -8.10 5.16
CA LEU A 17 -3.15 -8.24 3.94
C LEU A 17 -3.75 -9.65 3.89
N MET A 18 -5.07 -9.72 3.97
CA MET A 18 -5.82 -10.96 3.76
C MET A 18 -6.11 -11.11 2.28
N ILE A 19 -5.68 -12.22 1.70
CA ILE A 19 -5.67 -12.43 0.24
C ILE A 19 -6.14 -13.85 -0.07
N ASP A 20 -6.87 -14.08 -1.15
CA ASP A 20 -6.99 -15.44 -1.71
C ASP A 20 -5.82 -15.66 -2.67
N GLY A 21 -4.93 -16.60 -2.37
CA GLY A 21 -3.71 -16.86 -3.14
C GLY A 21 -2.54 -15.98 -2.70
N ALA A 22 -2.18 -16.01 -1.41
CA ALA A 22 -1.09 -15.17 -0.89
C ALA A 22 0.28 -15.47 -1.52
N ALA A 23 0.53 -16.69 -1.98
CA ALA A 23 1.74 -17.03 -2.74
C ALA A 23 1.84 -16.24 -4.07
N ASP A 24 0.72 -16.11 -4.79
CA ASP A 24 0.65 -15.30 -6.02
C ASP A 24 0.82 -13.81 -5.72
N ALA A 25 0.33 -13.36 -4.56
CA ALA A 25 0.50 -11.99 -4.10
C ALA A 25 1.96 -11.66 -3.77
N ILE A 26 2.67 -12.56 -3.09
CA ILE A 26 4.12 -12.41 -2.85
C ILE A 26 4.85 -12.28 -4.19
N ALA A 27 4.55 -13.17 -5.15
CA ALA A 27 5.15 -13.10 -6.48
C ALA A 27 4.83 -11.78 -7.21
N PHE A 28 3.60 -11.28 -7.06
CA PHE A 28 3.21 -9.97 -7.58
C PHE A 28 4.02 -8.83 -6.93
N TYR A 29 4.09 -8.75 -5.60
CA TYR A 29 4.79 -7.67 -4.91
C TYR A 29 6.30 -7.66 -5.19
N ILE A 30 6.92 -8.84 -5.39
CA ILE A 30 8.30 -8.93 -5.88
C ILE A 30 8.45 -8.22 -7.23
N ARG A 31 7.52 -8.45 -8.17
CA ARG A 31 7.59 -7.81 -9.50
C ARG A 31 7.18 -6.34 -9.47
N ALA A 32 6.16 -5.98 -8.70
CA ALA A 32 5.54 -4.66 -8.69
C ALA A 32 6.33 -3.63 -7.89
N PHE A 33 6.92 -4.04 -6.76
CA PHE A 33 7.56 -3.13 -5.81
C PHE A 33 8.96 -3.59 -5.40
N SER A 34 9.55 -4.53 -6.14
CA SER A 34 10.85 -5.11 -5.80
C SER A 34 10.88 -5.65 -4.36
N ALA A 35 9.73 -6.17 -3.89
CA ALA A 35 9.58 -6.64 -2.53
C ALA A 35 10.55 -7.79 -2.23
N THR A 36 11.06 -7.84 -1.01
CA THR A 36 11.95 -8.92 -0.56
C THR A 36 11.19 -9.86 0.38
N PRO A 37 11.07 -11.16 0.06
CA PRO A 37 10.54 -12.15 1.00
C PRO A 37 11.44 -12.27 2.23
N VAL A 38 10.85 -12.24 3.42
CA VAL A 38 11.58 -12.35 4.69
C VAL A 38 11.31 -13.68 5.36
N TYR A 39 10.04 -14.07 5.42
CA TYR A 39 9.60 -15.29 6.10
C TYR A 39 8.29 -15.80 5.51
N SER A 40 8.08 -17.12 5.53
CA SER A 40 6.81 -17.75 5.19
C SER A 40 6.56 -18.94 6.09
N LEU A 41 5.31 -19.10 6.51
CA LEU A 41 4.78 -20.26 7.19
C LEU A 41 3.64 -20.84 6.37
N ASP A 42 3.88 -22.04 5.86
CA ASP A 42 2.96 -22.72 4.96
C ASP A 42 2.14 -23.76 5.74
N LEU A 43 0.86 -23.88 5.40
CA LEU A 43 -0.02 -24.94 5.87
C LEU A 43 0.23 -26.24 5.08
N PRO A 44 -0.13 -27.42 5.62
CA PRO A 44 0.06 -28.69 4.92
C PRO A 44 -0.66 -28.81 3.57
N ASN A 45 -1.69 -27.98 3.35
CA ASN A 45 -2.43 -27.91 2.08
C ASN A 45 -1.79 -26.94 1.06
N GLY A 46 -0.67 -26.29 1.40
CA GLY A 46 0.06 -25.35 0.54
C GLY A 46 -0.42 -23.89 0.64
N ALA A 47 -1.45 -23.58 1.43
CA ALA A 47 -1.85 -22.20 1.69
C ALA A 47 -0.88 -21.53 2.68
N ILE A 48 -0.70 -20.22 2.57
CA ILE A 48 0.15 -19.42 3.45
C ILE A 48 -0.62 -19.06 4.71
N ALA A 49 -0.21 -19.60 5.87
CA ALA A 49 -0.76 -19.19 7.15
C ALA A 49 -0.29 -17.79 7.55
N HIS A 50 0.96 -17.46 7.21
CA HIS A 50 1.57 -16.17 7.47
C HIS A 50 2.82 -16.01 6.61
N ALA A 51 2.99 -14.85 5.98
CA ALA A 51 4.22 -14.46 5.33
C ALA A 51 4.58 -13.02 5.70
N GLU A 52 5.88 -12.75 5.65
CA GLU A 52 6.45 -11.42 5.77
C GLU A 52 7.19 -11.08 4.48
N ILE A 53 6.88 -9.92 3.93
CA ILE A 53 7.69 -9.28 2.88
C ILE A 53 8.15 -7.91 3.37
N GLU A 54 9.20 -7.40 2.74
CA GLU A 54 9.64 -6.03 2.89
C GLU A 54 9.45 -5.27 1.58
N VAL A 55 8.76 -4.13 1.65
CA VAL A 55 8.45 -3.26 0.53
C VAL A 55 9.05 -1.89 0.86
N PHE A 56 10.08 -1.47 0.13
CA PHE A 56 10.83 -0.22 0.40
C PHE A 56 11.24 -0.03 1.88
N GLY A 57 11.69 -1.11 2.54
CA GLY A 57 12.12 -1.08 3.95
C GLY A 57 10.97 -1.13 4.98
N ALA A 58 9.72 -1.20 4.53
CA ALA A 58 8.54 -1.37 5.38
C ALA A 58 8.10 -2.85 5.39
N PRO A 59 7.85 -3.46 6.57
CA PRO A 59 7.28 -4.79 6.64
C PRO A 59 5.80 -4.78 6.24
N VAL A 60 5.40 -5.80 5.50
CA VAL A 60 4.00 -6.08 5.14
C VAL A 60 3.74 -7.56 5.38
N TYR A 61 2.66 -7.86 6.08
CA TYR A 61 2.28 -9.24 6.39
C TYR A 61 1.16 -9.69 5.46
N LEU A 62 1.17 -10.98 5.12
CA LEU A 62 0.20 -11.60 4.22
C LEU A 62 -0.24 -12.95 4.77
N ALA A 63 -1.47 -13.34 4.48
CA ALA A 63 -1.95 -14.70 4.66
C ALA A 63 -3.06 -15.01 3.66
N ASP A 64 -3.23 -16.29 3.37
CA ASP A 64 -4.42 -16.78 2.71
C ASP A 64 -5.63 -16.55 3.63
N ALA A 65 -6.63 -15.81 3.14
CA ALA A 65 -7.79 -15.41 3.91
C ALA A 65 -8.65 -16.64 4.27
N PRO A 66 -8.80 -17.00 5.55
CA PRO A 66 -9.75 -18.04 5.92
C PRO A 66 -11.19 -17.56 5.69
N ASP A 67 -12.11 -18.48 5.38
CA ASP A 67 -13.53 -18.13 5.15
C ASP A 67 -14.19 -17.44 6.35
N GLN A 68 -13.67 -17.67 7.56
CA GLN A 68 -14.07 -16.98 8.78
C GLN A 68 -12.84 -16.54 9.56
N MET A 69 -12.58 -15.23 9.57
CA MET A 69 -11.56 -14.63 10.42
C MET A 69 -12.23 -13.88 11.60
N PRO A 70 -11.71 -13.99 12.83
CA PRO A 70 -12.20 -13.17 13.93
C PRO A 70 -11.97 -11.68 13.64
N GLY A 71 -13.02 -10.86 13.73
CA GLY A 71 -12.91 -9.39 13.61
C GLY A 71 -13.05 -8.82 12.20
N ASP A 72 -13.73 -9.53 11.29
CA ASP A 72 -14.12 -9.06 9.94
C ASP A 72 -12.98 -8.69 8.99
N ALA A 73 -11.72 -9.00 9.32
CA ALA A 73 -10.61 -8.86 8.40
C ALA A 73 -10.78 -9.87 7.25
N ALA A 74 -11.09 -9.37 6.06
CA ALA A 74 -11.39 -10.18 4.90
C ALA A 74 -10.70 -9.65 3.64
N ASN A 75 -10.62 -10.50 2.62
CA ASN A 75 -10.13 -10.15 1.30
C ASN A 75 -10.98 -8.99 0.71
N PRO A 76 -10.38 -7.85 0.29
CA PRO A 76 -11.11 -6.73 -0.30
C PRO A 76 -12.02 -7.11 -1.46
N ASN A 77 -11.61 -8.07 -2.29
CA ASN A 77 -12.41 -8.55 -3.42
C ASN A 77 -13.71 -9.24 -2.97
N LYS A 78 -13.73 -9.90 -1.80
CA LYS A 78 -14.95 -10.48 -1.22
C LYS A 78 -15.87 -9.42 -0.62
N LEU A 79 -15.30 -8.30 -0.15
CA LEU A 79 -16.03 -7.18 0.44
C LEU A 79 -16.53 -6.16 -0.58
N GLY A 80 -15.99 -6.17 -1.80
CA GLY A 80 -16.25 -5.16 -2.84
C GLY A 80 -15.51 -3.83 -2.60
N GLY A 81 -14.47 -3.83 -1.77
CA GLY A 81 -13.65 -2.65 -1.48
C GLY A 81 -12.76 -2.82 -0.25
N THR A 82 -11.95 -1.80 0.06
CA THR A 82 -11.10 -1.73 1.25
C THR A 82 -11.39 -0.45 2.05
N SER A 83 -11.31 -0.54 3.37
CA SER A 83 -11.37 0.61 4.29
C SER A 83 -10.00 1.21 4.61
N VAL A 84 -8.93 0.53 4.17
CA VAL A 84 -7.53 0.92 4.42
C VAL A 84 -6.81 1.16 3.10
N ILE A 85 -6.05 2.25 3.06
CA ILE A 85 -5.11 2.54 1.97
C ILE A 85 -3.69 2.44 2.54
N LEU A 86 -2.83 1.69 1.85
CA LEU A 86 -1.42 1.54 2.19
C LEU A 86 -0.67 2.74 1.65
N HIS A 87 -0.36 3.70 2.53
CA HIS A 87 0.38 4.91 2.18
C HIS A 87 1.87 4.63 2.25
N LEU A 88 2.60 4.86 1.16
CA LEU A 88 4.01 4.56 1.06
C LEU A 88 4.77 5.65 0.31
N TYR A 89 5.89 6.09 0.90
CA TYR A 89 6.85 6.93 0.20
C TYR A 89 7.84 6.07 -0.59
N VAL A 90 8.06 6.45 -1.83
CA VAL A 90 9.00 5.81 -2.76
C VAL A 90 9.96 6.85 -3.34
N PRO A 91 11.15 6.43 -3.80
CA PRO A 91 12.11 7.36 -4.41
C PRO A 91 11.56 8.08 -5.65
N ASP A 92 10.74 7.40 -6.44
CA ASP A 92 10.12 7.93 -7.66
C ASP A 92 8.74 7.28 -7.86
N VAL A 93 7.67 8.10 -7.85
CA VAL A 93 6.29 7.61 -8.04
C VAL A 93 6.03 7.17 -9.47
N ASP A 94 6.56 7.85 -10.48
CA ASP A 94 6.29 7.50 -11.88
C ASP A 94 6.90 6.13 -12.21
N GLU A 95 8.13 5.88 -11.76
CA GLU A 95 8.80 4.59 -11.92
C GLU A 95 8.05 3.47 -11.17
N ALA A 96 7.69 3.71 -9.90
CA ALA A 96 6.98 2.72 -9.10
C ALA A 96 5.59 2.39 -9.65
N VAL A 97 4.85 3.39 -10.16
CA VAL A 97 3.54 3.17 -10.79
C VAL A 97 3.69 2.41 -12.11
N ALA A 98 4.66 2.77 -12.95
CA ALA A 98 4.90 2.07 -14.20
C ALA A 98 5.27 0.59 -13.95
N GLN A 99 6.12 0.33 -12.95
CA GLN A 99 6.49 -1.03 -12.55
C GLN A 99 5.29 -1.82 -12.03
N ALA A 100 4.50 -1.23 -11.12
CA ALA A 100 3.31 -1.88 -10.57
C ALA A 100 2.26 -2.18 -11.66
N ALA A 101 2.01 -1.23 -12.56
CA ALA A 101 1.11 -1.41 -13.69
C ALA A 101 1.60 -2.53 -14.63
N GLY A 102 2.90 -2.55 -14.94
CA GLY A 102 3.53 -3.62 -15.73
C GLY A 102 3.43 -5.00 -15.08
N ALA A 103 3.34 -5.06 -13.75
CA ALA A 103 3.14 -6.30 -12.99
C ALA A 103 1.66 -6.72 -12.87
N GLY A 104 0.72 -5.89 -13.32
CA GLY A 104 -0.72 -6.17 -13.35
C GLY A 104 -1.57 -5.32 -12.39
N ALA A 105 -1.01 -4.29 -11.74
CA ALA A 105 -1.81 -3.34 -10.95
C ALA A 105 -2.68 -2.45 -11.85
N THR A 106 -3.83 -2.02 -11.34
CA THR A 106 -4.66 -1.00 -11.97
C THR A 106 -4.27 0.38 -11.47
N VAL A 107 -3.99 1.32 -12.36
CA VAL A 107 -3.77 2.73 -11.99
C VAL A 107 -5.12 3.40 -11.77
N ALA A 108 -5.50 3.60 -10.51
CA ALA A 108 -6.76 4.23 -10.15
C ALA A 108 -6.66 5.76 -10.15
N ARG A 109 -5.46 6.30 -9.88
CA ARG A 109 -5.15 7.72 -10.03
C ARG A 109 -3.73 7.87 -10.56
N GLU A 110 -3.60 8.49 -11.72
CA GLU A 110 -2.32 8.77 -12.37
C GLU A 110 -1.40 9.65 -11.51
N PRO A 111 -0.07 9.51 -11.64
CA PRO A 111 0.89 10.38 -10.98
C PRO A 111 0.67 11.86 -11.31
N ALA A 112 0.43 12.65 -10.27
CA ALA A 112 0.27 14.10 -10.38
C ALA A 112 0.86 14.82 -9.16
N ASP A 113 1.37 16.02 -9.38
CA ASP A 113 1.84 16.90 -8.32
C ASP A 113 0.64 17.39 -7.51
N GLN A 114 0.77 17.36 -6.19
CA GLN A 114 -0.31 17.64 -5.27
C GLN A 114 -0.05 18.92 -4.50
N PHE A 115 -1.13 19.59 -4.09
CA PHE A 115 -1.06 20.85 -3.33
C PHE A 115 -0.24 20.73 -2.03
N TYR A 116 -0.11 19.51 -1.47
CA TYR A 116 0.65 19.21 -0.26
C TYR A 116 2.14 18.92 -0.50
N GLY A 117 2.66 19.18 -1.71
CA GLY A 117 4.10 19.13 -1.98
C GLY A 117 4.65 17.72 -2.24
N ASP A 118 3.78 16.77 -2.53
CA ASP A 118 4.15 15.44 -3.03
C ASP A 118 3.69 15.27 -4.47
N ARG A 119 4.45 14.48 -5.23
CA ARG A 119 3.92 13.79 -6.41
C ARG A 119 3.30 12.50 -5.93
N ALA A 120 2.04 12.25 -6.28
CA ALA A 120 1.30 11.12 -5.73
C ALA A 120 0.45 10.40 -6.77
N ALA A 121 0.26 9.10 -6.55
CA ALA A 121 -0.59 8.23 -7.35
C ALA A 121 -1.36 7.25 -6.45
N VAL A 122 -2.36 6.57 -7.04
CA VAL A 122 -3.03 5.43 -6.41
C VAL A 122 -3.08 4.26 -7.37
N VAL A 123 -2.58 3.12 -6.93
CA VAL A 123 -2.71 1.84 -7.66
C VAL A 123 -3.50 0.83 -6.83
N ILE A 124 -4.26 -0.02 -7.50
CA ILE A 124 -5.00 -1.13 -6.92
C ILE A 124 -4.31 -2.40 -7.37
N ASP A 125 -3.85 -3.22 -6.42
CA ASP A 125 -3.25 -4.50 -6.75
C ASP A 125 -4.30 -5.54 -7.19
N PRO A 126 -3.90 -6.67 -7.80
CA PRO A 126 -4.84 -7.70 -8.26
C PRO A 126 -5.73 -8.31 -7.15
N PHE A 127 -5.38 -8.08 -5.88
CA PHE A 127 -6.06 -8.62 -4.71
C PHE A 127 -6.99 -7.57 -4.06
N GLY A 128 -7.11 -6.39 -4.67
CA GLY A 128 -8.04 -5.33 -4.27
C GLY A 128 -7.51 -4.40 -3.18
N HIS A 129 -6.23 -4.52 -2.78
CA HIS A 129 -5.64 -3.58 -1.83
C HIS A 129 -5.18 -2.30 -2.54
N HIS A 130 -5.44 -1.17 -1.90
CA HIS A 130 -5.13 0.15 -2.44
C HIS A 130 -3.79 0.63 -1.90
N TRP A 131 -2.90 1.02 -2.80
CA TRP A 131 -1.60 1.60 -2.50
C TRP A 131 -1.58 3.05 -2.95
N SER A 132 -1.28 3.96 -2.03
CA SER A 132 -1.03 5.36 -2.34
C SER A 132 0.46 5.61 -2.27
N LEU A 133 1.05 5.89 -3.43
CA LEU A 133 2.50 6.06 -3.60
C LEU A 133 2.83 7.55 -3.67
N HIS A 134 3.87 7.96 -2.94
CA HIS A 134 4.26 9.37 -2.79
C HIS A 134 5.77 9.57 -2.97
N THR A 135 6.14 10.65 -3.62
CA THR A 135 7.52 11.17 -3.63
C THR A 135 7.45 12.63 -3.24
N ARG A 136 8.22 13.02 -2.21
CA ARG A 136 8.30 14.41 -1.76
C ARG A 136 8.99 15.25 -2.82
N ILE A 137 8.27 16.24 -3.35
CA ILE A 137 8.83 17.23 -4.30
C ILE A 137 9.17 18.55 -3.60
N LYS A 138 8.40 18.93 -2.57
CA LYS A 138 8.62 20.16 -1.81
C LYS A 138 8.13 20.01 -0.36
N ASP A 139 8.96 20.39 0.60
CA ASP A 139 8.52 20.53 1.99
C ASP A 139 7.69 21.80 2.17
N LEU A 140 6.51 21.66 2.76
CA LEU A 140 5.59 22.77 3.06
C LEU A 140 5.33 22.85 4.56
N THR A 141 5.26 24.08 5.07
CA THR A 141 4.74 24.35 6.41
C THR A 141 3.22 24.11 6.46
N PRO A 142 2.63 23.86 7.65
CA PRO A 142 1.18 23.75 7.80
C PRO A 142 0.41 24.97 7.28
N GLN A 143 0.99 26.17 7.41
CA GLN A 143 0.42 27.40 6.87
C GLN A 143 0.42 27.41 5.35
N GLU A 144 1.53 27.04 4.71
CA GLU A 144 1.60 26.94 3.25
C GLU A 144 0.62 25.88 2.71
N MET A 145 0.49 24.73 3.38
CA MET A 145 -0.51 23.72 3.01
C MET A 145 -1.95 24.24 3.12
N THR A 146 -2.25 25.04 4.14
CA THR A 146 -3.58 25.64 4.33
C THR A 146 -3.92 26.60 3.19
N VAL A 147 -2.95 27.43 2.78
CA VAL A 147 -3.12 28.35 1.65
C VAL A 147 -3.30 27.58 0.34
N ALA A 148 -2.43 26.60 0.07
CA ALA A 148 -2.50 25.79 -1.14
C ALA A 148 -3.83 25.01 -1.26
N MET A 149 -4.35 24.49 -0.14
CA MET A 149 -5.66 23.83 -0.12
C MET A 149 -6.80 24.79 -0.47
N ALA A 150 -6.78 26.01 0.08
CA ALA A 150 -7.80 27.01 -0.20
C ALA A 150 -7.79 27.46 -1.68
N GLU A 151 -6.61 27.63 -2.27
CA GLU A 151 -6.44 27.95 -3.70
C GLU A 151 -6.99 26.83 -4.59
N MET A 152 -6.63 25.57 -4.32
CA MET A 152 -7.14 24.41 -5.06
C MET A 152 -8.68 24.31 -4.99
N MET A 153 -9.28 24.50 -3.80
CA MET A 153 -10.73 24.46 -3.65
C MET A 153 -11.42 25.55 -4.48
N ALA A 154 -10.88 26.78 -4.48
CA ALA A 154 -11.42 27.87 -5.27
C ALA A 154 -11.34 27.59 -6.79
N GLU A 155 -10.27 26.95 -7.25
CA GLU A 155 -10.13 26.52 -8.66
C GLU A 155 -11.13 25.42 -9.05
N MET A 156 -11.37 24.44 -8.16
CA MET A 156 -12.37 23.39 -8.40
C MET A 156 -13.78 23.97 -8.50
N ASP A 157 -14.14 24.89 -7.61
CA ASP A 157 -15.42 25.58 -7.64
C ASP A 157 -15.60 26.42 -8.92
N ALA A 158 -14.52 27.05 -9.40
CA ALA A 158 -14.53 27.85 -10.62
C ALA A 158 -14.65 26.99 -11.89
N ASN A 159 -14.13 25.76 -11.88
CA ASN A 159 -14.14 24.86 -13.04
C ASN A 159 -15.38 23.95 -13.13
N GLY A 160 -16.24 23.95 -12.10
CA GLY A 160 -17.53 23.27 -12.12
C GLY A 160 -17.41 21.75 -12.09
N SER A 161 -17.62 21.17 -10.90
CA SER A 161 -17.69 19.73 -10.62
C SER A 161 -18.42 18.89 -11.68
#